data_AF-A0A7S2G1J2-F1
#
_entry.id   AF-A0A7S2G1J2-F1
#
_cell.length_a   1.000
_cell.length_b   1.000
_cell.length_c   1.000
_cell.angle_alpha   90.00
_cell.angle_beta   90.00
_cell.angle_gamma   90.00
#
_symmetry.space_group_name_H-M   'P 1'
#
loop_
_entity.id
_entity.type
_entity.pdbx_description
1 polymer ?
#
loop_
_entity_poly.entity_id
_entity_poly.type
_entity_poly.pdbx_seq_one_letter_code
_entity_poly.pdbx_strand_id
1 'polypeptide(L)'
;NRVLQISGDLGSDSFPESPQAFARNITVRGVGFTDIHFAAHGFQANFNMWDDSEGIPHDAALRISGATRVMVDKCRFENLAGAGVAITNGSSEVIVSDSNFRSLGQSAVMLIGNATIQPRWCLITGNVIEHVGVILYSAGGVYA
;
A
#
# COMPACT_ATOMS: atom_id res chain seq x y z
N ASN A 1 2.16 -1.35 16.52
CA ASN A 1 1.64 -1.13 15.16
C ASN A 1 0.59 -2.18 14.81
N ARG A 2 -0.68 -1.77 14.70
CA ARG A 2 -1.75 -2.65 14.19
C ARG A 2 -1.90 -2.37 12.71
N VAL A 3 -1.52 -3.33 11.87
CA VAL A 3 -1.62 -3.28 10.41
C VAL A 3 -2.60 -4.36 9.98
N LEU A 4 -3.53 -4.04 9.08
CA LEU A 4 -4.31 -5.07 8.41
C LEU A 4 -3.51 -5.60 7.22
N GLN A 5 -3.30 -6.91 7.17
CA GLN A 5 -2.60 -7.56 6.07
C GLN A 5 -3.54 -8.51 5.33
N ILE A 6 -3.65 -8.29 4.02
CA ILE A 6 -4.25 -9.20 3.05
C ILE A 6 -3.10 -9.80 2.26
N SER A 7 -2.83 -11.09 2.47
CA SER A 7 -1.71 -11.77 1.80
C SER A 7 -2.16 -13.08 1.18
N GLY A 8 -1.79 -13.28 -0.07
CA GLY A 8 -1.71 -14.62 -0.64
C GLY A 8 -0.55 -15.41 -0.03
N ASP A 9 -0.49 -16.68 -0.40
CA ASP A 9 0.66 -17.54 -0.18
C ASP A 9 1.74 -17.18 -1.20
N LEU A 10 2.92 -16.77 -0.72
CA LEU A 10 4.01 -16.27 -1.57
C LEU A 10 5.07 -17.36 -1.69
N GLY A 11 5.49 -17.63 -2.92
CA GLY A 11 6.64 -18.52 -3.19
C GLY A 11 7.98 -17.87 -2.88
N SER A 12 9.06 -18.56 -3.29
CA SER A 12 10.44 -18.11 -3.05
C SER A 12 10.73 -16.71 -3.61
N ASP A 13 10.06 -16.34 -4.69
CA ASP A 13 10.32 -15.09 -5.42
C ASP A 13 9.42 -13.94 -4.95
N SER A 14 8.78 -14.08 -3.77
CA SER A 14 7.81 -13.10 -3.25
C SER A 14 6.64 -12.85 -4.21
N PHE A 15 6.25 -13.88 -4.95
CA PHE A 15 5.14 -13.89 -5.90
C PHE A 15 4.33 -15.19 -5.71
N PRO A 16 2.99 -15.18 -5.81
CA PRO A 16 2.21 -16.42 -5.72
C PRO A 16 2.47 -17.36 -6.90
N GLU A 17 2.95 -18.59 -6.63
CA GLU A 17 3.37 -19.55 -7.67
C GLU A 17 2.21 -20.17 -8.46
N SER A 18 0.98 -20.00 -7.99
CA SER A 18 -0.21 -20.48 -8.67
C SER A 18 -1.38 -19.51 -8.52
N PRO A 19 -2.38 -19.54 -9.41
CA PRO A 19 -3.61 -18.77 -9.24
C PRO A 19 -4.32 -19.03 -7.91
N GLN A 20 -4.12 -20.21 -7.32
CA GLN A 20 -4.76 -20.60 -6.07
C GLN A 20 -4.15 -19.92 -4.85
N ALA A 21 -2.85 -19.61 -4.94
CA ALA A 21 -2.07 -18.99 -3.88
C ALA A 21 -2.45 -17.51 -3.65
N PHE A 22 -3.13 -16.86 -4.60
CA PHE A 22 -3.61 -15.49 -4.39
C PHE A 22 -4.74 -15.42 -3.36
N ALA A 23 -4.61 -14.49 -2.41
CA ALA A 23 -5.76 -14.02 -1.62
C ALA A 23 -6.74 -13.31 -2.56
N ARG A 24 -8.04 -13.64 -2.49
CA ARG A 24 -8.98 -13.16 -3.49
C ARG A 24 -10.39 -12.90 -3.00
N ASN A 25 -11.08 -12.01 -3.71
CA ASN A 25 -12.48 -11.64 -3.46
C ASN A 25 -12.68 -11.08 -2.04
N ILE A 26 -11.81 -10.16 -1.64
CA ILE A 26 -11.81 -9.55 -0.31
C ILE A 26 -12.33 -8.12 -0.41
N THR A 27 -13.20 -7.74 0.52
CA THR A 27 -13.69 -6.36 0.63
C THR A 27 -13.39 -5.83 2.02
N VAL A 28 -12.71 -4.68 2.07
CA VAL A 28 -12.55 -3.85 3.26
C VAL A 28 -13.42 -2.62 3.04
N ARG A 29 -14.48 -2.47 3.85
CA ARG A 29 -15.43 -1.38 3.68
C ARG A 29 -15.77 -0.70 4.99
N GLY A 30 -15.78 0.63 5.00
CA GLY A 30 -16.22 1.41 6.17
C GLY A 30 -15.27 1.32 7.37
N VAL A 31 -14.02 0.91 7.16
CA VAL A 31 -13.04 0.71 8.24
C VAL A 31 -12.20 1.98 8.43
N GLY A 32 -12.00 2.36 9.68
CA GLY A 32 -11.09 3.43 10.08
C GLY A 32 -9.74 2.90 10.53
N PHE A 33 -8.67 3.42 9.95
CA PHE A 33 -7.28 3.20 10.34
C PHE A 33 -6.72 4.51 10.89
N THR A 34 -6.29 4.52 12.15
CA THR A 34 -5.78 5.73 12.79
C THR A 34 -4.66 5.46 13.79
N ASP A 35 -3.86 6.49 14.06
CA ASP A 35 -2.78 6.51 15.06
C ASP A 35 -1.77 5.36 14.88
N ILE A 36 -1.37 5.11 13.63
CA ILE A 36 -0.38 4.10 13.31
C ILE A 36 1.00 4.75 13.28
N HIS A 37 1.83 4.37 14.25
CA HIS A 37 3.20 4.85 14.39
C HIS A 37 4.12 4.35 13.28
N PHE A 38 5.12 5.17 12.99
CA PHE A 38 6.16 4.91 12.00
C PHE A 38 6.96 3.68 12.42
N ALA A 39 7.16 2.72 11.52
CA ALA A 39 7.87 1.49 11.87
C ALA A 39 9.37 1.56 11.54
N ALA A 40 9.77 2.29 10.49
CA ALA A 40 11.17 2.40 10.05
C ALA A 40 11.32 3.54 9.03
N HIS A 41 12.52 4.14 8.95
CA HIS A 41 12.89 5.04 7.85
C HIS A 41 13.35 4.23 6.63
N GLY A 42 13.19 4.78 5.43
CA GLY A 42 13.92 4.31 4.26
C GLY A 42 13.26 4.52 2.89
N PHE A 43 13.97 4.20 1.82
CA PHE A 43 13.62 4.19 0.38
C PHE A 43 14.28 2.97 -0.28
N GLN A 44 13.73 2.41 -1.37
CA GLN A 44 14.07 1.10 -1.94
C GLN A 44 15.60 0.95 -2.03
N ALA A 45 16.13 -0.23 -1.64
CA ALA A 45 17.55 -0.51 -1.88
C ALA A 45 17.86 -0.26 -3.38
N ASN A 46 18.90 0.52 -3.66
CA ASN A 46 19.28 1.00 -5.00
C ASN A 46 18.38 2.07 -5.66
N PHE A 47 17.43 2.66 -4.93
CA PHE A 47 16.66 3.85 -5.35
C PHE A 47 17.13 5.14 -4.65
N ASN A 48 18.11 4.99 -3.75
CA ASN A 48 18.78 6.08 -3.05
C ASN A 48 20.12 6.39 -3.71
N MET A 49 20.60 7.61 -3.55
CA MET A 49 21.97 7.98 -3.95
C MET A 49 23.05 7.28 -3.11
N TRP A 50 22.67 6.67 -1.99
CA TRP A 50 23.60 6.04 -1.05
C TRP A 50 23.24 4.57 -0.81
N ASP A 51 24.24 3.71 -0.93
CA ASP A 51 24.12 2.25 -0.86
C ASP A 51 23.77 1.74 0.55
N ASP A 52 23.97 2.57 1.58
CA ASP A 52 23.71 2.28 2.99
C ASP A 52 22.32 2.77 3.47
N SER A 53 21.54 3.41 2.61
CA SER A 53 20.20 3.88 2.96
C SER A 53 19.22 2.71 3.12
N GLU A 54 18.53 2.66 4.26
CA GLU A 54 17.45 1.69 4.53
C GLU A 54 16.33 1.79 3.46
N GLY A 55 15.73 0.65 3.07
CA GLY A 55 14.70 0.40 2.01
C GLY A 55 13.37 1.19 2.10
N ILE A 56 12.48 1.24 1.07
CA ILE A 56 11.15 1.94 1.18
C ILE A 56 10.48 1.41 2.43
N PRO A 57 9.91 2.27 3.27
CA PRO A 57 9.31 1.80 4.47
C PRO A 57 8.00 1.17 4.00
N HIS A 58 7.93 -0.13 4.18
CA HIS A 58 6.81 -0.97 3.84
C HIS A 58 5.62 -0.70 4.78
N ASP A 59 5.64 0.36 5.59
CA ASP A 59 4.61 0.68 6.57
C ASP A 59 3.41 1.32 5.89
N ALA A 60 2.35 0.52 5.79
CA ALA A 60 1.03 0.98 5.43
C ALA A 60 0.04 0.48 6.47
N ALA A 61 -1.01 1.25 6.71
CA ALA A 61 -2.11 0.80 7.55
C ALA A 61 -2.78 -0.48 7.02
N LEU A 62 -2.91 -0.56 5.70
CA LEU A 62 -3.41 -1.71 4.96
C LEU A 62 -2.37 -2.21 3.96
N ARG A 63 -1.93 -3.46 4.12
CA ARG A 63 -1.02 -4.13 3.19
C ARG A 63 -1.76 -5.16 2.36
N ILE A 64 -1.59 -5.11 1.04
CA ILE A 64 -2.16 -6.02 0.06
C ILE A 64 -1.00 -6.62 -0.73
N SER A 65 -0.73 -7.91 -0.57
CA SER A 65 0.43 -8.59 -1.16
C SER A 65 0.02 -9.92 -1.76
N GLY A 66 0.36 -10.18 -3.04
CA GLY A 66 -0.05 -11.40 -3.72
C GLY A 66 -1.58 -11.62 -3.69
N ALA A 67 -2.36 -10.57 -3.91
CA ALA A 67 -3.82 -10.62 -3.84
C ALA A 67 -4.49 -10.16 -5.14
N THR A 68 -5.68 -10.66 -5.42
CA THR A 68 -6.47 -10.29 -6.59
C THR A 68 -7.93 -10.00 -6.26
N ARG A 69 -8.56 -9.05 -6.95
CA ARG A 69 -9.97 -8.66 -6.69
C ARG A 69 -10.19 -8.25 -5.25
N VAL A 70 -9.41 -7.27 -4.81
CA VAL A 70 -9.53 -6.68 -3.48
C VAL A 70 -10.17 -5.30 -3.63
N MET A 71 -11.19 -5.02 -2.84
CA MET A 71 -11.84 -3.72 -2.81
C MET A 71 -11.64 -3.06 -1.45
N VAL A 72 -11.16 -1.82 -1.46
CA VAL A 72 -11.01 -0.94 -0.31
C VAL A 72 -11.91 0.25 -0.55
N ASP A 73 -13.04 0.31 0.13
CA ASP A 73 -14.14 1.21 -0.21
C ASP A 73 -14.65 1.96 1.03
N LYS A 74 -14.87 3.27 0.92
CA LYS A 74 -15.43 4.10 2.01
C LYS A 74 -14.66 3.97 3.33
N CYS A 75 -13.35 3.80 3.24
CA CYS A 75 -12.48 3.68 4.40
C CYS A 75 -11.89 5.05 4.78
N ARG A 76 -11.35 5.13 6.00
CA ARG A 76 -10.68 6.33 6.51
C ARG A 76 -9.27 5.97 6.97
N PHE A 77 -8.29 6.71 6.48
CA PHE A 77 -6.86 6.54 6.78
C PHE A 77 -6.33 7.87 7.33
N GLU A 78 -6.11 7.96 8.63
CA GLU A 78 -5.82 9.24 9.28
C GLU A 78 -4.73 9.19 10.34
N ASN A 79 -3.90 10.23 10.40
CA ASN A 79 -2.79 10.36 11.36
C ASN A 79 -1.88 9.13 11.31
N LEU A 80 -1.50 8.75 10.09
CA LEU A 80 -0.63 7.61 9.85
C LEU A 80 0.78 8.14 9.62
N ALA A 81 1.78 7.57 10.28
CA ALA A 81 3.15 7.93 9.96
C ALA A 81 3.65 7.26 8.66
N GLY A 82 3.04 6.14 8.27
CA GLY A 82 3.30 5.45 7.00
C GLY A 82 2.32 5.84 5.89
N ALA A 83 2.17 4.94 4.92
CA ALA A 83 1.15 5.03 3.88
C ALA A 83 -0.24 4.55 4.34
N GLY A 84 -1.26 4.84 3.55
CA GLY A 84 -2.61 4.32 3.79
C GLY A 84 -2.71 2.87 3.33
N VAL A 85 -2.56 2.65 2.03
CA VAL A 85 -2.60 1.33 1.39
C VAL A 85 -1.29 1.07 0.65
N ALA A 86 -0.68 -0.10 0.88
CA ALA A 86 0.42 -0.61 0.07
C ALA A 86 -0.02 -1.86 -0.70
N ILE A 87 0.19 -1.86 -2.01
CA ILE A 87 -0.15 -2.95 -2.93
C ILE A 87 1.15 -3.47 -3.55
N THR A 88 1.45 -4.76 -3.37
CA THR A 88 2.75 -5.33 -3.74
C THR A 88 2.65 -6.76 -4.32
N ASN A 89 3.80 -7.33 -4.72
CA ASN A 89 3.98 -8.77 -4.93
C ASN A 89 3.01 -9.37 -5.95
N GLY A 90 2.89 -8.72 -7.11
CA GLY A 90 2.07 -9.20 -8.23
C GLY A 90 0.56 -9.04 -8.03
N SER A 91 0.12 -8.29 -7.01
CA SER A 91 -1.30 -8.06 -6.77
C SER A 91 -2.00 -7.42 -7.96
N SER A 92 -3.25 -7.78 -8.22
CA SER A 92 -3.99 -7.29 -9.39
C SER A 92 -5.46 -7.00 -9.11
N GLU A 93 -6.10 -6.21 -9.97
CA GLU A 93 -7.55 -5.93 -9.83
C GLU A 93 -7.89 -5.38 -8.43
N VAL A 94 -7.01 -4.55 -7.86
CA VAL A 94 -7.24 -3.89 -6.57
C VAL A 94 -7.91 -2.56 -6.81
N ILE A 95 -9.04 -2.33 -6.15
CA ILE A 95 -9.80 -1.10 -6.22
C ILE A 95 -9.69 -0.39 -4.88
N VAL A 96 -9.24 0.87 -4.90
CA VAL A 96 -9.29 1.77 -3.74
C VAL A 96 -10.20 2.93 -4.11
N SER A 97 -11.40 2.97 -3.52
CA SER A 97 -12.45 3.92 -3.89
C SER A 97 -13.09 4.62 -2.72
N ASP A 98 -13.60 5.82 -3.00
CA ASP A 98 -14.49 6.59 -2.11
C ASP A 98 -13.98 6.71 -0.66
N SER A 99 -12.66 6.67 -0.48
CA SER A 99 -12.00 6.64 0.82
C SER A 99 -11.32 7.97 1.13
N ASN A 100 -11.14 8.26 2.41
CA ASN A 100 -10.46 9.46 2.88
C ASN A 100 -9.06 9.13 3.38
N PHE A 101 -8.06 9.84 2.86
CA PHE A 101 -6.66 9.78 3.27
C PHE A 101 -6.24 11.16 3.74
N ARG A 102 -5.94 11.31 5.03
CA ARG A 102 -5.57 12.60 5.60
C ARG A 102 -4.46 12.51 6.65
N SER A 103 -3.48 13.41 6.57
CA SER A 103 -2.37 13.45 7.53
C SER A 103 -1.57 12.14 7.55
N LEU A 104 -0.98 11.81 6.39
CA LEU A 104 -0.14 10.64 6.20
C LEU A 104 1.33 11.06 6.08
N GLY A 105 2.21 10.32 6.75
CA GLY A 105 3.64 10.53 6.64
C GLY A 105 4.19 10.17 5.26
N GLN A 106 3.51 9.29 4.52
CA GLN A 106 3.84 8.89 3.15
C GLN A 106 2.65 9.07 2.19
N SER A 107 2.62 8.31 1.09
CA SER A 107 1.56 8.35 0.08
C SER A 107 0.26 7.70 0.56
N ALA A 108 -0.88 8.17 0.04
CA ALA A 108 -2.19 7.55 0.27
C ALA A 108 -2.22 6.08 -0.17
N VAL A 109 -1.82 5.83 -1.42
CA VAL A 109 -1.73 4.49 -1.99
C VAL A 109 -0.35 4.33 -2.62
N MET A 110 0.32 3.21 -2.33
CA MET A 110 1.58 2.82 -2.95
C MET A 110 1.39 1.56 -3.79
N LEU A 111 1.81 1.62 -5.04
CA LEU A 111 1.95 0.45 -5.91
C LEU A 111 3.44 0.12 -5.98
N ILE A 112 3.86 -0.99 -5.37
CA ILE A 112 5.29 -1.30 -5.19
C ILE A 112 5.61 -2.64 -5.85
N GLY A 113 6.57 -2.62 -6.77
CA GLY A 113 7.13 -3.82 -7.38
C GLY A 113 8.17 -3.45 -8.43
N ASN A 114 8.96 -4.44 -8.84
CA ASN A 114 9.86 -4.32 -9.99
C ASN A 114 9.16 -4.85 -11.26
N ALA A 115 9.90 -4.98 -12.36
CA ALA A 115 9.37 -5.46 -13.64
C ALA A 115 8.68 -6.85 -13.59
N THR A 116 8.97 -7.70 -12.59
CA THR A 116 8.39 -9.05 -12.47
C THR A 116 7.23 -9.13 -11.48
N ILE A 117 7.22 -8.29 -10.43
CA ILE A 117 6.21 -8.35 -9.35
C ILE A 117 5.36 -7.09 -9.21
N GLN A 118 5.35 -6.23 -10.24
CA GLN A 118 4.55 -5.00 -10.26
C GLN A 118 3.05 -5.27 -10.09
N PRO A 119 2.35 -4.50 -9.24
CA PRO A 119 0.90 -4.48 -9.23
C PRO A 119 0.33 -4.09 -10.59
N ARG A 120 -0.82 -4.66 -10.97
CA ARG A 120 -1.42 -4.41 -12.29
C ARG A 120 -2.94 -4.29 -12.24
N TRP A 121 -3.50 -3.53 -13.18
CA TRP A 121 -4.94 -3.33 -13.32
C TRP A 121 -5.62 -2.84 -12.04
N CYS A 122 -4.93 -1.99 -11.28
CA CYS A 122 -5.48 -1.37 -10.08
C CYS A 122 -6.25 -0.10 -10.45
N LEU A 123 -7.34 0.18 -9.74
CA LEU A 123 -8.16 1.38 -9.91
C LEU A 123 -8.17 2.19 -8.61
N ILE A 124 -7.66 3.41 -8.67
CA ILE A 124 -7.66 4.35 -7.54
C ILE A 124 -8.55 5.53 -7.97
N THR A 125 -9.73 5.69 -7.36
CA THR A 125 -10.74 6.65 -7.84
C THR A 125 -11.63 7.18 -6.73
N GLY A 126 -12.16 8.40 -6.86
CA GLY A 126 -13.13 8.96 -5.89
C GLY A 126 -12.59 9.18 -4.47
N ASN A 127 -11.26 9.12 -4.28
CA ASN A 127 -10.65 9.27 -2.96
C ASN A 127 -10.36 10.74 -2.68
N VAL A 128 -10.55 11.15 -1.42
CA VAL A 128 -10.10 12.45 -0.93
C VAL A 128 -8.72 12.26 -0.32
N ILE A 129 -7.71 12.95 -0.84
CA ILE A 129 -6.32 12.84 -0.39
C ILE A 129 -5.81 14.22 0.02
N GLU A 130 -5.51 14.40 1.31
CA GLU A 130 -5.06 15.68 1.87
C GLU A 130 -3.88 15.48 2.82
N HIS A 131 -2.97 16.45 2.91
CA HIS A 131 -1.86 16.45 3.88
C HIS A 131 -1.06 15.14 3.91
N VAL A 132 -0.60 14.67 2.75
CA VAL A 132 0.25 13.49 2.60
C VAL A 132 1.73 13.88 2.53
N GLY A 133 2.63 12.91 2.76
CA GLY A 133 4.08 13.15 2.70
C GLY A 133 4.62 14.02 3.84
N VAL A 134 3.96 14.03 5.01
CA VAL A 134 4.40 14.89 6.13
C VAL A 134 5.70 14.41 6.80
N ILE A 135 6.12 13.17 6.52
CA ILE A 135 7.41 12.61 6.97
C ILE A 135 8.35 12.40 5.77
N LEU A 136 7.84 11.81 4.68
CA LEU A 136 8.59 11.62 3.44
C LEU A 136 8.05 12.54 2.34
N TYR A 137 8.76 13.64 2.11
CA TYR A 137 8.34 14.74 1.23
C TYR A 137 8.23 14.41 -0.27
N SER A 138 8.71 13.24 -0.70
CA SER A 138 8.58 12.71 -2.08
C SER A 138 7.31 11.89 -2.30
N ALA A 139 6.37 11.90 -1.35
CA ALA A 139 5.07 11.26 -1.49
C ALA A 139 4.04 12.17 -2.18
N GLY A 140 3.24 11.59 -3.07
CA GLY A 140 2.17 12.27 -3.77
C GLY A 140 0.87 11.46 -3.71
N GLY A 141 -0.27 12.16 -3.73
CA GLY A 141 -1.57 11.54 -3.99
C GLY A 141 -1.86 11.58 -5.48
N VAL A 142 -2.10 10.43 -6.11
CA VAL A 142 -2.70 10.41 -7.45
C VAL A 142 -4.19 10.65 -7.26
N TYR A 143 -4.66 11.82 -7.70
CA TYR A 143 -6.07 12.19 -7.74
C TYR A 143 -6.53 12.11 -9.19
N ALA A 144 -7.61 11.37 -9.44
CA ALA A 144 -8.29 11.30 -10.73
C ALA A 144 -9.66 11.96 -10.59
#